data_AF-A0A842MNH6-F1
#
_entry.id   AF-A0A842MNH6-F1
#
_cell.length_a   1.000
_cell.length_b   1.000
_cell.length_c   1.000
_cell.angle_alpha   90.00
_cell.angle_beta   90.00
_cell.angle_gamma   90.00
#
_symmetry.space_group_name_H-M   'P 1'
#
loop_
_entity.id
_entity.type
_entity.pdbx_description
1 polymer ?
#
loop_
_entity_poly.entity_id
_entity_poly.type
_entity_poly.pdbx_seq_one_letter_code
_entity_poly.pdbx_strand_id
1 'polypeptide(L)'
;MREVFPKAIDYHKPGKPSVPTGLGVIYVVLSVIYLFLLHFFWENPSSNSVFKALILAVCILFGGFMGLLDDWMDLRWRYKAFFPLIAAIPLIALAYRLPYVRTSITIPLLGVIDFGASYYFLIIPLIVTITTNTVNQLGGLNGLETVCPAIVMIGLMAL
;
A
#
# COMPACT_ATOMS: atom_id res chain seq x y z
N MET A 1 15.87 8.20 28.74
CA MET A 1 15.07 8.72 27.61
C MET A 1 14.16 7.60 27.13
N ARG A 2 12.83 7.82 27.04
CA ARG A 2 11.94 6.84 26.42
C ARG A 2 12.31 6.76 24.94
N GLU A 3 12.64 5.57 24.46
CA GLU A 3 12.88 5.39 23.04
C GLU A 3 11.58 5.55 22.27
N VAL A 4 11.65 6.29 21.15
CA VAL A 4 10.49 6.72 20.36
C VAL A 4 9.92 5.57 19.51
N PHE A 5 10.77 4.60 19.13
CA PHE A 5 10.40 3.46 18.31
C PHE A 5 10.58 2.15 19.08
N PRO A 6 9.68 1.16 18.90
CA PRO A 6 9.88 -0.19 19.41
C PRO A 6 11.15 -0.81 18.80
N LYS A 7 11.71 -1.81 19.48
CA LYS A 7 12.89 -2.56 19.02
C LYS A 7 12.53 -4.02 18.84
N ALA A 8 13.09 -4.64 17.80
CA ALA A 8 13.03 -6.08 17.58
C ALA A 8 14.45 -6.68 17.53
N ILE A 9 14.56 -7.96 17.86
CA ILE A 9 15.83 -8.69 17.87
C ILE A 9 16.13 -9.21 16.47
N ASP A 10 17.32 -8.90 15.93
CA ASP A 10 17.80 -9.49 14.68
C ASP A 10 18.41 -10.88 14.98
N TYR A 11 17.63 -11.94 14.75
CA TYR A 11 18.05 -13.33 14.98
C TYR A 11 19.13 -13.82 14.03
N HIS A 12 19.36 -13.14 12.90
CA HIS A 12 20.26 -13.58 11.83
C HIS A 12 21.67 -12.97 11.92
N LYS A 13 21.98 -12.25 13.01
CA LYS A 13 23.31 -11.68 13.26
C LYS A 13 23.96 -12.24 14.53
N PRO A 14 25.29 -12.40 14.54
CA PRO A 14 26.01 -12.72 15.77
C PRO A 14 25.76 -11.63 16.81
N GLY A 15 25.52 -12.05 18.06
CA GLY A 15 25.20 -11.12 19.15
C GLY A 15 23.74 -10.65 19.22
N LYS A 16 22.85 -11.10 18.31
CA LYS A 16 21.40 -10.84 18.31
C LYS A 16 21.03 -9.38 18.69
N PRO A 17 21.54 -8.38 17.95
CA PRO A 17 21.35 -6.98 18.31
C PRO A 17 19.87 -6.60 18.27
N SER A 18 19.46 -5.71 19.17
CA SER A 18 18.13 -5.08 19.14
C SER A 18 18.15 -3.88 18.17
N VAL A 19 17.29 -3.90 17.16
CA VAL A 19 17.21 -2.90 16.09
C VAL A 19 15.83 -2.22 16.15
N PRO A 20 15.73 -0.89 15.95
CA PRO A 20 14.43 -0.20 15.93
C PRO A 20 13.54 -0.68 14.78
N THR A 21 12.24 -0.79 15.03
CA THR A 21 11.19 -1.16 14.07
C THR A 21 10.19 -0.01 13.87
N GLY A 22 9.29 -0.16 12.88
CA GLY A 22 8.28 0.85 12.57
C GLY A 22 8.79 2.07 11.79
N LEU A 23 10.01 2.03 11.27
CA LEU A 23 10.59 3.13 10.47
C LEU A 23 9.84 3.41 9.15
N GLY A 24 8.97 2.49 8.71
CA GLY A 24 8.09 2.69 7.55
C GLY A 24 7.19 3.92 7.68
N VAL A 25 6.87 4.38 8.90
CA VAL A 25 6.09 5.61 9.12
C VAL A 25 6.78 6.85 8.52
N ILE A 26 8.12 6.88 8.52
CA ILE A 26 8.89 7.97 7.94
C ILE A 26 8.66 8.01 6.43
N TYR A 27 8.67 6.84 5.77
CA TYR A 27 8.41 6.73 4.34
C TYR A 27 6.99 7.20 4.00
N VAL A 28 5.98 6.73 4.76
CA VAL A 28 4.58 7.14 4.57
C VAL A 28 4.43 8.65 4.66
N VAL A 29 4.98 9.28 5.71
CA VAL A 29 4.89 10.74 5.92
C VAL A 29 5.59 11.50 4.80
N LEU A 30 6.81 11.10 4.42
CA LEU A 30 7.55 11.77 3.35
C LEU A 30 6.85 11.64 1.98
N SER A 31 6.33 10.47 1.64
CA SER A 31 5.56 10.25 0.41
C SER A 31 4.28 11.09 0.38
N VAL A 32 3.56 11.18 1.48
CA VAL A 32 2.34 11.97 1.59
C VAL A 32 2.65 13.47 1.45
N ILE A 33 3.70 13.97 2.12
CA ILE A 33 4.15 15.37 1.96
C ILE A 33 4.49 15.65 0.50
N TYR A 34 5.26 14.78 -0.14
CA TYR A 34 5.63 14.93 -1.54
C TYR A 34 4.39 15.02 -2.46
N LEU A 35 3.40 14.16 -2.26
CA LEU A 35 2.18 14.15 -3.06
C LEU A 35 1.31 15.40 -2.83
N PHE A 36 1.26 15.92 -1.60
CA PHE A 36 0.60 17.20 -1.32
C PHE A 36 1.30 18.37 -2.00
N LEU A 37 2.64 18.40 -2.00
CA LEU A 37 3.39 19.43 -2.71
C LEU A 37 3.18 19.33 -4.23
N LEU A 38 3.16 18.12 -4.77
CA LEU A 38 2.89 17.89 -6.19
C LEU A 38 1.48 18.39 -6.56
N HIS A 39 0.47 18.06 -5.75
CA HIS A 39 -0.87 18.57 -5.93
C HIS A 39 -0.90 20.10 -5.90
N PHE A 40 -0.26 20.73 -4.90
CA PHE A 40 -0.27 22.19 -4.73
C PHE A 40 0.45 22.95 -5.85
N PHE A 41 1.62 22.46 -6.31
CA PHE A 41 2.45 23.18 -7.28
C PHE A 41 2.17 22.81 -8.73
N TRP A 42 1.64 21.61 -9.00
CA TRP A 42 1.60 21.04 -10.35
C TRP A 42 0.21 20.66 -10.85
N GLU A 43 -0.75 20.35 -9.97
CA GLU A 43 -2.12 20.07 -10.43
C GLU A 43 -2.91 21.37 -10.64
N ASN A 44 -3.30 21.63 -11.89
CA ASN A 44 -4.11 22.81 -12.22
C ASN A 44 -5.59 22.61 -11.80
N PRO A 45 -6.16 23.53 -10.99
CA PRO A 45 -7.53 23.41 -10.46
C PRO A 45 -8.63 23.52 -11.52
N SER A 46 -8.28 23.98 -12.73
CA SER A 46 -9.21 24.25 -13.84
C SER A 46 -9.45 23.04 -14.76
N SER A 47 -8.77 21.90 -14.53
CA SER A 47 -9.09 20.66 -15.24
C SER A 47 -10.08 19.84 -14.42
N ASN A 48 -11.11 19.28 -15.04
CA ASN A 48 -11.97 18.23 -14.47
C ASN A 48 -11.21 16.92 -14.18
N SER A 49 -9.88 16.99 -13.98
CA SER A 49 -9.04 15.87 -13.65
C SER A 49 -9.26 15.54 -12.18
N VAL A 50 -9.63 14.28 -11.92
CA VAL A 50 -9.60 13.70 -10.58
C VAL A 50 -8.24 14.00 -9.93
N PHE A 51 -8.23 14.47 -8.67
CA PHE A 51 -7.03 14.79 -7.89
C PHE A 51 -6.20 13.54 -7.58
N LYS A 52 -5.52 13.01 -8.59
CA LYS A 52 -4.80 11.72 -8.55
C LYS A 52 -3.75 11.74 -7.44
N ALA A 53 -2.99 12.83 -7.33
CA ALA A 53 -1.94 12.96 -6.31
C ALA A 53 -2.53 12.93 -4.88
N LEU A 54 -3.61 13.68 -4.65
CA LEU A 54 -4.27 13.74 -3.34
C LEU A 54 -4.88 12.40 -2.96
N ILE A 55 -5.52 11.70 -3.90
CA ILE A 55 -6.15 10.42 -3.60
C ILE A 55 -5.10 9.33 -3.40
N LEU A 56 -3.99 9.35 -4.14
CA LEU A 56 -2.85 8.49 -3.86
C LEU A 56 -2.27 8.75 -2.47
N ALA A 57 -2.18 10.01 -2.05
CA ALA A 57 -1.75 10.38 -0.70
C ALA A 57 -2.70 9.79 0.36
N VAL A 58 -4.01 9.85 0.14
CA VAL A 58 -5.00 9.21 1.02
C VAL A 58 -4.82 7.70 1.06
N CYS A 59 -4.59 7.04 -0.08
CA CYS A 59 -4.34 5.60 -0.13
C CYS A 59 -3.09 5.21 0.69
N ILE A 60 -1.98 5.94 0.49
CA ILE A 60 -0.71 5.70 1.19
C ILE A 60 -0.85 5.96 2.70
N LEU A 61 -1.46 7.09 3.07
CA LEU A 61 -1.68 7.44 4.47
C LEU A 61 -2.56 6.41 5.18
N PHE A 62 -3.67 6.02 4.55
CA PHE A 62 -4.62 5.07 5.12
C PHE A 62 -4.02 3.66 5.19
N GLY A 63 -3.35 3.19 4.13
CA GLY A 63 -2.66 1.90 4.13
C GLY A 63 -1.51 1.84 5.14
N GLY A 64 -0.70 2.90 5.21
CA GLY A 64 0.39 3.01 6.18
C GLY A 64 -0.10 3.07 7.63
N PHE A 65 -1.18 3.81 7.89
CA PHE A 65 -1.83 3.84 9.20
C PHE A 65 -2.37 2.46 9.61
N MET A 66 -3.02 1.74 8.69
CA MET A 66 -3.51 0.39 8.95
C MET A 66 -2.38 -0.60 9.22
N GLY A 67 -1.24 -0.47 8.53
CA GLY A 67 -0.04 -1.26 8.83
C GLY A 67 0.52 -0.96 10.21
N LEU A 68 0.62 0.32 10.58
CA LEU A 68 1.06 0.72 11.92
C LEU A 68 0.12 0.20 13.02
N LEU A 69 -1.20 0.24 12.78
CA LEU A 69 -2.19 -0.33 13.70
C LEU A 69 -2.01 -1.85 13.83
N ASP A 70 -1.73 -2.58 12.75
CA ASP A 70 -1.49 -4.04 12.82
C ASP A 70 -0.19 -4.40 13.56
N ASP A 71 0.81 -3.53 13.52
CA ASP A 71 2.06 -3.67 14.28
C ASP A 71 1.87 -3.38 15.77
N TRP A 72 1.01 -2.42 16.12
CA TRP A 72 0.78 -1.99 17.50
C TRP A 72 -0.28 -2.82 18.22
N MET A 73 -1.30 -3.24 17.48
CA MET A 73 -2.36 -4.08 18.01
C MET A 73 -1.95 -5.53 17.80
N ASP A 74 -1.62 -6.25 18.87
CA ASP A 74 -1.33 -7.70 18.84
C ASP A 74 -2.60 -8.50 18.51
N LEU A 75 -3.05 -8.36 17.26
CA LEU A 75 -4.30 -8.86 16.74
C LEU A 75 -4.17 -10.33 16.38
N ARG A 76 -5.23 -11.10 16.66
CA ARG A 76 -5.33 -12.49 16.20
C ARG A 76 -5.23 -12.53 14.66
N TRP A 77 -4.58 -13.58 14.14
CA TRP A 77 -4.36 -13.80 12.70
C TRP A 77 -5.61 -13.61 11.81
N ARG A 78 -6.80 -13.90 12.34
CA ARG A 78 -8.08 -13.70 11.62
C ARG A 78 -8.34 -12.24 11.30
N TYR A 79 -8.07 -11.33 12.23
CA TYR A 79 -8.28 -9.90 12.00
C TYR A 79 -7.22 -9.33 11.06
N LYS A 80 -5.97 -9.81 11.16
CA LYS A 80 -4.88 -9.45 10.25
C LYS A 80 -5.24 -9.72 8.78
N ALA A 81 -5.99 -10.78 8.51
CA ALA A 81 -6.47 -11.11 7.17
C ALA A 81 -7.50 -10.10 6.61
N PHE A 82 -8.24 -9.38 7.46
CA PHE A 82 -9.30 -8.45 7.05
C PHE A 82 -8.85 -6.97 7.01
N PHE A 83 -7.78 -6.60 7.71
CA PHE A 83 -7.24 -5.23 7.70
C PHE A 83 -6.95 -4.70 6.28
N PRO A 84 -6.37 -5.51 5.37
CA PRO A 84 -6.16 -5.07 3.99
C PRO A 84 -7.43 -4.75 3.20
N LEU A 85 -8.58 -5.36 3.55
CA LEU A 85 -9.86 -5.02 2.90
C LEU A 85 -10.29 -3.60 3.24
N ILE A 86 -10.08 -3.19 4.50
CA ILE A 86 -10.35 -1.81 4.93
C ILE A 86 -9.39 -0.88 4.21
N ALA A 87 -8.09 -1.23 4.15
CA ALA A 87 -7.08 -0.45 3.45
C ALA A 87 -7.38 -0.23 1.95
N ALA A 88 -8.18 -1.10 1.33
CA ALA A 88 -8.59 -0.96 -0.07
C ALA A 88 -9.69 0.10 -0.30
N ILE A 89 -10.42 0.54 0.72
CA ILE A 89 -11.57 1.45 0.59
C ILE A 89 -11.25 2.75 -0.18
N PRO A 90 -10.15 3.49 0.13
CA PRO A 90 -9.81 4.69 -0.62
C PRO A 90 -9.55 4.43 -2.11
N LEU A 91 -8.95 3.27 -2.42
CA LEU A 91 -8.67 2.87 -3.80
C LEU A 91 -9.95 2.51 -4.55
N ILE A 92 -10.91 1.85 -3.89
CA ILE A 92 -12.23 1.55 -4.47
C ILE A 92 -12.98 2.86 -4.79
N ALA A 93 -12.99 3.80 -3.83
CA ALA A 93 -13.63 5.09 -3.99
C ALA A 93 -13.04 5.88 -5.17
N LEU A 94 -11.71 5.83 -5.35
CA LEU A 94 -11.02 6.40 -6.51
C LEU A 94 -11.47 5.73 -7.81
N ALA A 95 -11.36 4.40 -7.86
CA ALA A 95 -11.61 3.63 -9.07
C ALA A 95 -13.04 3.82 -9.58
N TYR A 96 -14.00 3.96 -8.66
CA TYR A 96 -15.41 4.19 -9.00
C TYR A 96 -15.68 5.59 -9.55
N ARG A 97 -14.87 6.60 -9.18
CA ARG A 97 -15.05 7.99 -9.61
C ARG A 97 -14.31 8.34 -10.91
N LEU A 98 -13.36 7.51 -11.31
CA LEU A 98 -12.57 7.74 -12.52
C LEU A 98 -13.37 7.31 -13.78
N PRO A 99 -13.61 8.21 -14.74
CA PRO A 99 -14.46 7.93 -15.90
C PRO A 99 -13.89 6.88 -16.87
N TYR A 100 -12.59 6.55 -16.77
CA TYR A 100 -11.89 5.67 -17.71
C TYR A 100 -11.38 4.37 -17.08
N VAL A 101 -11.84 4.02 -15.86
CA VAL A 101 -11.47 2.73 -15.26
C VAL A 101 -12.17 1.61 -16.00
N ARG A 102 -11.38 0.73 -16.61
CA ARG A 102 -11.87 -0.49 -17.24
C ARG A 102 -12.09 -1.55 -16.17
N THR A 103 -13.29 -2.13 -16.14
CA THR A 103 -13.66 -3.27 -15.29
C THR A 103 -13.42 -4.61 -15.96
N SER A 104 -12.94 -4.61 -17.20
CA SER A 104 -12.69 -5.81 -17.98
C SER A 104 -11.22 -6.22 -17.91
N ILE A 105 -10.97 -7.51 -17.66
CA ILE A 105 -9.63 -8.09 -17.54
C ILE A 105 -9.44 -9.08 -18.68
N THR A 106 -8.32 -8.95 -19.40
CA THR A 106 -7.89 -9.95 -20.37
C THR A 106 -7.17 -11.07 -19.65
N ILE A 107 -7.75 -12.27 -19.67
CA ILE A 107 -7.15 -13.45 -19.07
C ILE A 107 -6.51 -14.28 -20.20
N PRO A 108 -5.22 -14.63 -20.08
CA PRO A 108 -4.59 -15.52 -21.05
C PRO A 108 -5.43 -16.78 -21.25
N LEU A 109 -5.65 -17.18 -22.52
CA LEU A 109 -6.44 -18.34 -22.95
C LEU A 109 -7.97 -18.24 -22.76
N LEU A 110 -8.48 -17.38 -21.88
CA LEU A 110 -9.92 -17.22 -21.62
C LEU A 110 -10.55 -15.97 -22.28
N GLY A 111 -9.72 -15.07 -22.81
CA GLY A 111 -10.18 -13.86 -23.48
C GLY A 111 -10.49 -12.73 -22.50
N VAL A 112 -11.32 -11.78 -22.95
CA VAL A 112 -11.69 -10.59 -22.15
C VAL A 112 -12.95 -10.89 -21.35
N ILE A 113 -12.87 -10.76 -20.02
CA ILE A 113 -14.02 -10.90 -19.12
C ILE A 113 -14.33 -9.55 -18.50
N ASP A 114 -15.58 -9.10 -18.60
CA ASP A 114 -16.05 -7.89 -17.92
C ASP A 114 -16.63 -8.21 -16.54
N PHE A 115 -16.02 -7.66 -15.50
CA PHE A 115 -16.41 -7.89 -14.12
C PHE A 115 -17.44 -6.88 -13.61
N GLY A 116 -17.64 -5.75 -14.32
CA GLY A 116 -18.54 -4.67 -13.90
C GLY A 116 -18.36 -4.28 -12.43
N ALA A 117 -19.46 -4.28 -11.66
CA ALA A 117 -19.44 -3.94 -10.23
C ALA A 117 -18.53 -4.85 -9.38
N SER A 118 -18.37 -6.12 -9.75
CA SER A 118 -17.55 -7.07 -9.00
C SER A 118 -16.05 -6.73 -9.05
N TYR A 119 -15.62 -5.96 -10.05
CA TYR A 119 -14.26 -5.42 -10.12
C TYR A 119 -13.93 -4.58 -8.87
N TYR A 120 -14.86 -3.71 -8.47
CA TYR A 120 -14.66 -2.79 -7.36
C TYR A 120 -14.74 -3.48 -6.00
N PHE A 121 -15.69 -4.40 -5.81
CA PHE A 121 -15.96 -4.98 -4.50
C PHE A 121 -15.26 -6.31 -4.24
N LEU A 122 -14.77 -7.01 -5.27
CA LEU A 122 -14.03 -8.27 -5.13
C LEU A 122 -12.60 -8.14 -5.61
N ILE A 123 -12.37 -7.67 -6.84
CA ILE A 123 -11.04 -7.69 -7.45
C ILE A 123 -10.09 -6.69 -6.76
N ILE A 124 -10.49 -5.43 -6.57
CA ILE A 124 -9.64 -4.42 -5.91
C ILE A 124 -9.25 -4.87 -4.49
N PRO A 125 -10.18 -5.24 -3.58
CA PRO A 125 -9.82 -5.73 -2.25
C PRO A 125 -8.94 -6.97 -2.27
N LEU A 126 -9.18 -7.91 -3.20
CA LEU A 126 -8.37 -9.11 -3.35
C LEU A 126 -6.93 -8.76 -3.71
N ILE A 127 -6.72 -7.87 -4.69
CA ILE A 127 -5.38 -7.41 -5.11
C ILE A 127 -4.65 -6.76 -3.95
N VAL A 128 -5.30 -5.83 -3.24
CA VAL A 128 -4.70 -5.15 -2.08
C VAL A 128 -4.33 -6.18 -1.01
N THR A 129 -5.24 -7.09 -0.67
CA THR A 129 -5.03 -8.10 0.37
C THR A 129 -3.91 -9.07 0.03
N ILE A 130 -3.87 -9.59 -1.21
CA ILE A 130 -2.81 -10.48 -1.65
C ILE A 130 -1.47 -9.73 -1.61
N THR A 131 -1.42 -8.51 -2.14
CA THR A 131 -0.17 -7.73 -2.24
C THR A 131 0.40 -7.42 -0.85
N THR A 132 -0.40 -6.87 0.07
CA THR A 132 0.09 -6.49 1.41
C THR A 132 0.53 -7.71 2.22
N ASN A 133 -0.23 -8.80 2.17
CA ASN A 133 0.13 -10.02 2.89
C ASN A 133 1.35 -10.72 2.27
N THR A 134 1.49 -10.69 0.94
CA THR A 134 2.65 -11.29 0.26
C THR A 134 3.92 -10.54 0.62
N VAL A 135 3.91 -9.21 0.59
CA VAL A 135 5.08 -8.40 1.00
C VAL A 135 5.45 -8.67 2.45
N ASN A 136 4.47 -8.74 3.35
CA ASN A 136 4.71 -9.04 4.77
C ASN A 136 5.28 -10.46 4.97
N GLN A 137 4.82 -11.46 4.21
CA GLN A 137 5.32 -12.84 4.28
C GLN A 137 6.71 -13.02 3.63
N LEU A 138 7.06 -12.16 2.66
CA LEU A 138 8.40 -12.13 2.06
C LEU A 138 9.46 -11.55 3.00
N GLY A 139 9.06 -10.91 4.10
CA GLY A 139 9.97 -10.33 5.08
C GLY A 139 10.78 -11.34 5.89
N GLY A 140 11.53 -10.82 6.87
CA GLY A 140 12.31 -11.63 7.81
C GLY A 140 13.82 -11.67 7.56
N LEU A 141 14.28 -11.22 6.39
CA LEU A 141 15.69 -10.92 6.11
C LEU A 141 15.88 -9.43 5.81
N ASN A 142 17.06 -8.92 6.17
CA ASN A 142 17.41 -7.51 6.02
C ASN A 142 17.23 -7.04 4.56
N GLY A 143 16.27 -6.13 4.34
CA GLY A 143 16.05 -5.47 3.05
C GLY A 143 15.01 -6.10 2.13
N LEU A 144 14.48 -7.30 2.40
CA LEU A 144 13.51 -7.95 1.49
C LEU A 144 12.21 -7.14 1.34
N GLU A 145 11.67 -6.64 2.45
CA GLU A 145 10.41 -5.87 2.47
C GLU A 145 10.53 -4.51 1.78
N THR A 146 11.76 -4.00 1.61
CA THR A 146 12.03 -2.71 0.96
C THR A 146 12.46 -2.87 -0.50
N VAL A 147 13.42 -3.77 -0.76
CA VAL A 147 14.06 -3.92 -2.07
C VAL A 147 13.12 -4.57 -3.07
N CYS A 148 12.36 -5.61 -2.68
CA CYS A 148 11.46 -6.29 -3.61
C CYS A 148 10.35 -5.35 -4.13
N PRO A 149 9.61 -4.60 -3.29
CA PRO A 149 8.66 -3.61 -3.79
C PRO A 149 9.33 -2.46 -4.57
N ALA A 150 10.54 -2.03 -4.19
CA ALA A 150 11.26 -0.99 -4.92
C ALA A 150 11.59 -1.43 -6.36
N ILE A 151 12.03 -2.67 -6.57
CA ILE A 151 12.26 -3.23 -7.91
C ILE A 151 10.97 -3.22 -8.74
N VAL A 152 9.85 -3.63 -8.14
CA VAL A 152 8.53 -3.61 -8.82
C VAL A 152 8.15 -2.19 -9.20
N MET A 153 8.32 -1.21 -8.31
CA MET A 153 8.03 0.19 -8.61
C MET A 153 8.91 0.74 -9.75
N ILE A 154 10.21 0.45 -9.73
CA ILE A 154 11.12 0.85 -10.82
C ILE A 154 10.67 0.24 -12.16
N GLY A 155 10.27 -1.04 -12.15
CA GLY A 155 9.74 -1.69 -13.34
C GLY A 155 8.45 -1.03 -13.86
N LEU A 156 7.54 -0.63 -12.97
CA LEU A 156 6.31 0.09 -13.35
C LEU A 156 6.57 1.49 -13.89
N MET A 157 7.66 2.16 -13.50
CA MET A 157 8.04 3.47 -14.06
C MET A 157 8.53 3.38 -15.52
N ALA A 158 8.92 2.19 -15.99
CA ALA A 158 9.38 1.98 -17.35
C ALA A 158 8.25 1.67 -18.36
N LEU A 159 7.01 1.57 -17.88
CA LEU A 159 5.79 1.34 -18.68
C LEU A 159 5.09 2.66 -19.02
#